data_AF-A0A8T6NFZ8-F1
#
_entry.id   AF-A0A8T6NFZ8-F1
#
_cell.length_a   1.000
_cell.length_b   1.000
_cell.length_c   1.000
_cell.angle_alpha   90.00
_cell.angle_beta   90.00
_cell.angle_gamma   90.00
#
_symmetry.space_group_name_H-M   'P 1'
#
loop_
_entity.id
_entity.type
_entity.pdbx_description
1 polymer ?
#
loop_
_entity_poly.entity_id
_entity_poly.type
_entity_poly.pdbx_seq_one_letter_code
_entity_poly.pdbx_strand_id
1 'polypeptide(L)'
;STQVQNLLAAAIQKSGASVIFCGKQAADTNAGSTGPGVAEIIGASSVTLVSEVSSDGGEFTATRPSSAGHEKVAVSAPCVFAFDKGVTEMRRPNVRGIMMAKKKTIETWTVEDLGVDISGTGVSINSHSPPAEKPPGQKFEGAESVSTVVSKLRDEANVI
;
A
#
# COMPACT_ATOMS: atom_id res chain seq x y z
N SER A 1 5.91 -6.27 -9.26
CA SER A 1 6.43 -6.29 -10.64
C SER A 1 7.66 -5.41 -10.72
N THR A 2 8.78 -5.96 -11.16
CA THR A 2 10.05 -5.23 -11.32
C THR A 2 9.97 -4.17 -12.42
N GLN A 3 9.21 -4.42 -13.48
CA GLN A 3 8.98 -3.44 -14.56
C GLN A 3 8.33 -2.15 -14.04
N VAL A 4 7.29 -2.29 -13.21
CA VAL A 4 6.61 -1.14 -12.59
C VAL A 4 7.54 -0.37 -11.65
N GLN A 5 8.36 -1.10 -10.87
CA GLN A 5 9.34 -0.49 -9.97
C GLN A 5 10.40 0.30 -10.77
N ASN A 6 10.93 -0.25 -11.85
CA ASN A 6 11.91 0.43 -12.71
C ASN A 6 11.34 1.69 -13.38
N LEU A 7 10.12 1.62 -13.92
CA LEU A 7 9.46 2.77 -14.53
C LEU A 7 9.22 3.90 -13.52
N LEU A 8 8.70 3.56 -12.33
CA LEU A 8 8.47 4.55 -11.28
C LEU A 8 9.77 5.15 -10.76
N ALA A 9 10.81 4.34 -10.58
CA ALA A 9 12.13 4.81 -10.16
C ALA A 9 12.71 5.83 -11.15
N ALA A 10 12.67 5.52 -12.46
CA ALA A 10 13.15 6.45 -13.49
C ALA A 10 12.32 7.74 -13.54
N ALA A 11 10.99 7.64 -13.41
CA ALA A 11 10.11 8.82 -13.35
C ALA A 11 10.41 9.69 -12.12
N ILE A 12 10.65 9.09 -10.96
CA ILE A 12 11.03 9.78 -9.73
C ILE A 12 12.36 10.51 -9.92
N GLN A 13 13.37 9.82 -10.45
CA GLN A 13 14.69 10.42 -10.73
C GLN A 13 14.58 11.59 -11.71
N LYS A 14 13.82 11.43 -12.80
CA LYS A 14 13.57 12.50 -13.78
C LYS A 14 12.84 13.70 -13.17
N SER A 15 11.93 13.47 -12.23
CA SER A 15 11.20 14.53 -11.53
C SER A 15 12.04 15.28 -10.48
N GLY A 16 13.16 14.70 -10.02
CA GLY A 16 13.99 15.25 -8.95
C GLY A 16 13.37 15.16 -7.55
N ALA A 17 12.32 14.36 -7.37
CA ALA A 17 11.66 14.18 -6.08
C ALA A 17 12.58 13.41 -5.10
N SER A 18 12.69 13.91 -3.88
CA SER A 18 13.51 13.32 -2.81
C SER A 18 12.67 12.71 -1.68
N VAL A 19 11.36 12.99 -1.63
CA VAL A 19 10.42 12.42 -0.66
C VAL A 19 9.24 11.85 -1.43
N ILE A 20 9.04 10.54 -1.31
CA ILE A 20 8.05 9.81 -2.09
C ILE A 20 7.02 9.18 -1.16
N PHE A 21 5.75 9.45 -1.43
CA PHE A 21 4.64 8.82 -0.73
C PHE A 21 3.93 7.85 -1.66
N CYS A 22 3.72 6.62 -1.18
CA CYS A 22 2.93 5.61 -1.88
C CYS A 22 1.99 4.89 -0.91
N GLY A 23 1.03 4.14 -1.44
CA GLY A 23 0.26 3.19 -0.62
C GLY A 23 1.11 1.97 -0.26
N LYS A 24 0.77 1.31 0.86
CA LYS A 24 1.38 0.05 1.29
C LYS A 24 1.30 -1.02 0.21
N GLN A 25 0.12 -1.21 -0.35
CA GLN A 25 -0.16 -2.19 -1.39
C GLN A 25 -1.32 -1.74 -2.25
N ALA A 26 -1.36 -2.22 -3.50
CA ALA A 26 -2.52 -2.06 -4.36
C ALA A 26 -3.51 -3.21 -4.11
N ALA A 27 -4.82 -2.91 -4.13
CA ALA A 27 -5.86 -3.87 -3.77
C ALA A 27 -6.09 -4.98 -4.81
N ASP A 28 -5.65 -4.74 -6.05
CA ASP A 28 -5.74 -5.67 -7.17
C ASP A 28 -4.76 -6.85 -7.03
N THR A 29 -3.52 -6.56 -6.63
CA THR A 29 -2.41 -7.53 -6.57
C THR A 29 -2.02 -7.90 -5.15
N ASN A 30 -2.33 -7.04 -4.16
CA ASN A 30 -1.93 -7.17 -2.76
C ASN A 30 -0.42 -7.45 -2.57
N ALA A 31 0.42 -7.06 -3.53
CA ALA A 31 1.83 -7.48 -3.55
C ALA A 31 2.70 -6.78 -2.50
N GLY A 32 2.37 -5.54 -2.12
CA GLY A 32 3.11 -4.75 -1.13
C GLY A 32 4.56 -4.40 -1.50
N SER A 33 5.03 -4.77 -2.69
CA SER A 33 6.45 -4.70 -3.06
C SER A 33 6.84 -3.42 -3.79
N THR A 34 5.89 -2.66 -4.33
CA THR A 34 6.21 -1.52 -5.23
C THR A 34 7.02 -0.45 -4.52
N GLY A 35 6.56 0.06 -3.37
CA GLY A 35 7.27 1.09 -2.60
C GLY A 35 8.69 0.68 -2.21
N PRO A 36 8.87 -0.46 -1.50
CA PRO A 36 10.21 -0.94 -1.14
C PRO A 36 11.13 -1.20 -2.33
N GLY A 37 10.61 -1.77 -3.42
CA GLY A 37 11.43 -2.02 -4.61
C GLY A 37 11.87 -0.74 -5.31
N VAL A 38 11.00 0.28 -5.37
CA VAL A 38 11.39 1.61 -5.88
C VAL A 38 12.47 2.23 -4.99
N ALA A 39 12.33 2.15 -3.67
CA ALA A 39 13.30 2.67 -2.73
C ALA A 39 14.69 2.05 -2.91
N GLU A 40 14.74 0.73 -3.08
CA GLU A 40 15.98 -0.01 -3.36
C GLU A 40 16.65 0.48 -4.65
N ILE A 41 15.89 0.60 -5.75
CA ILE A 41 16.43 1.00 -7.06
C ILE A 41 17.03 2.42 -7.01
N ILE A 42 16.39 3.35 -6.30
CA ILE A 42 16.86 4.74 -6.20
C ILE A 42 17.84 4.97 -5.04
N GLY A 43 18.17 3.95 -4.26
CA GLY A 43 19.05 4.07 -3.08
C GLY A 43 18.46 4.94 -1.95
N ALA A 44 17.13 4.90 -1.77
CA ALA A 44 16.42 5.68 -0.76
C ALA A 44 16.09 4.86 0.50
N SER A 45 15.96 5.56 1.63
CA SER A 45 15.41 4.97 2.85
C SER A 45 13.97 4.53 2.63
N SER A 46 13.59 3.34 3.12
CA SER A 46 12.24 2.80 2.95
C SER A 46 11.57 2.59 4.31
N VAL A 47 10.43 3.24 4.53
CA VAL A 47 9.61 3.03 5.73
C VAL A 47 8.21 2.60 5.31
N THR A 48 7.78 1.44 5.78
CA THR A 48 6.48 0.82 5.43
C THR A 48 5.53 0.79 6.60
N LEU A 49 4.25 0.51 6.33
CA LEU A 49 3.16 0.50 7.31
C LEU A 49 2.97 1.85 7.99
N VAL A 50 3.28 2.94 7.28
CA VAL A 50 3.28 4.28 7.84
C VAL A 50 1.85 4.75 8.11
N SER A 51 1.59 5.23 9.31
CA SER A 51 0.32 5.85 9.68
C SER A 51 0.38 7.38 9.64
N GLU A 52 1.55 7.95 9.92
CA GLU A 52 1.77 9.39 10.00
C GLU A 52 3.22 9.73 9.65
N VAL A 53 3.44 10.89 9.02
CA VAL A 53 4.77 11.46 8.77
C VAL A 53 4.77 12.90 9.24
N SER A 54 5.79 13.27 10.02
CA SER A 54 6.12 14.65 10.35
C SER A 54 7.50 15.01 9.80
N SER A 55 7.74 16.29 9.56
CA SER A 55 9.03 16.82 9.13
C SER A 55 9.46 17.93 10.08
N ASP A 56 10.70 17.88 10.56
CA ASP A 56 11.32 18.95 11.36
C ASP A 56 12.76 19.18 10.89
N GLY A 57 13.12 20.41 10.57
CA GLY A 57 14.51 20.78 10.24
C GLY A 57 15.18 20.02 9.09
N GLY A 58 14.43 19.31 8.23
CA GLY A 58 14.96 18.47 7.14
C GLY A 58 15.06 16.98 7.47
N GLU A 59 14.72 16.57 8.69
CA GLU A 59 14.53 15.17 9.09
C GLU A 59 13.05 14.79 9.02
N PHE A 60 12.76 13.57 8.55
CA PHE A 60 11.40 13.05 8.47
C PHE A 60 11.22 11.95 9.51
N THR A 61 10.17 12.07 10.34
CA THR A 61 9.80 11.05 11.32
C THR A 61 8.49 10.39 10.89
N ALA A 62 8.53 9.08 10.66
CA ALA A 62 7.35 8.27 10.38
C ALA A 62 6.91 7.49 11.62
N THR A 63 5.61 7.43 11.86
CA THR A 63 4.99 6.56 12.86
C THR A 63 4.42 5.32 12.17
N ARG A 64 4.67 4.13 12.71
CA ARG A 64 4.15 2.85 12.18
C ARG A 64 3.80 1.88 13.31
N PRO A 65 2.90 0.90 13.11
CA PRO A 65 2.62 -0.12 14.10
C PRO A 65 3.78 -1.12 14.22
N SER A 66 3.99 -1.62 15.43
CA SER A 66 4.90 -2.70 15.80
C SER A 66 4.22 -3.65 16.77
N SER A 67 4.86 -4.77 17.11
CA SER A 67 4.31 -5.75 18.08
C SER A 67 4.10 -5.16 19.49
N ALA A 68 4.81 -4.09 19.84
CA ALA A 68 4.73 -3.42 21.13
C ALA A 68 3.88 -2.13 21.11
N GLY A 69 3.20 -1.82 19.99
CA GLY A 69 2.38 -0.61 19.85
C GLY A 69 2.77 0.18 18.60
N HIS A 70 3.28 1.40 18.79
CA HIS A 70 3.74 2.25 17.70
C HIS A 70 5.22 2.59 17.87
N GLU A 71 5.96 2.59 16.77
CA GLU A 71 7.34 3.04 16.71
C GLU A 71 7.48 4.28 15.83
N LYS A 72 8.46 5.11 16.14
CA LYS A 72 8.85 6.29 15.37
C LYS A 72 10.19 6.03 14.70
N VAL A 73 10.26 6.22 13.39
CA VAL A 73 11.45 6.00 12.57
C VAL A 73 11.84 7.32 11.92
N ALA A 74 13.02 7.83 12.29
CA ALA A 74 13.60 9.01 11.70
C ALA A 74 14.45 8.63 10.47
N VAL A 75 14.26 9.34 9.35
CA VAL A 75 15.00 9.15 8.11
C VAL A 75 15.31 10.48 7.44
N SER A 76 16.43 10.52 6.72
CA SER A 76 16.79 11.63 5.83
C SER A 76 16.34 11.34 4.41
N ALA A 77 16.17 12.40 3.61
CA ALA A 77 15.98 12.26 2.17
C ALA A 77 17.27 11.75 1.48
N PRO A 78 17.19 10.94 0.41
CA PRO A 78 15.97 10.51 -0.24
C PRO A 78 15.25 9.38 0.54
N CYS A 79 13.92 9.45 0.62
CA CYS A 79 13.10 8.51 1.37
C CYS A 79 11.76 8.18 0.69
N VAL A 80 11.27 6.96 0.92
CA VAL A 80 10.00 6.43 0.45
C VAL A 80 9.18 5.99 1.65
N PHE A 81 7.97 6.55 1.79
CA PHE A 81 7.00 6.17 2.81
C PHE A 81 5.82 5.43 2.17
N ALA A 82 5.63 4.18 2.58
CA ALA A 82 4.49 3.38 2.16
C ALA A 82 3.40 3.41 3.26
N PHE A 83 2.34 4.17 3.01
CA PHE A 83 1.25 4.41 3.95
C PHE A 83 0.31 3.22 4.03
N ASP A 84 0.04 2.75 5.25
CA ASP A 84 -1.13 1.91 5.47
C ASP A 84 -2.40 2.77 5.53
N LYS A 85 -3.56 2.12 5.57
CA LYS A 85 -4.83 2.79 5.78
C LYS A 85 -4.82 3.46 7.16
N GLY A 86 -4.54 4.76 7.17
CA GLY A 86 -4.62 5.60 8.36
C GLY A 86 -6.05 5.85 8.82
N VAL A 87 -6.17 6.52 9.96
CA VAL A 87 -7.45 6.99 10.53
C VAL A 87 -7.94 8.30 9.90
N THR A 88 -7.08 9.01 9.17
CA THR A 88 -7.42 10.28 8.54
C THR A 88 -8.27 10.05 7.30
N GLU A 89 -9.47 10.61 7.28
CA GLU A 89 -10.29 10.63 6.06
C GLU A 89 -9.66 11.58 5.02
N MET A 90 -9.48 11.09 3.79
CA MET A 90 -9.05 11.94 2.69
C MET A 90 -10.12 13.00 2.40
N ARG A 91 -9.67 14.26 2.25
CA ARG A 91 -10.56 15.36 1.90
C ARG A 91 -11.35 15.04 0.64
N ARG A 92 -12.65 15.31 0.66
CA ARG A 92 -13.49 15.20 -0.53
C ARG A 92 -13.16 16.33 -1.51
N PRO A 93 -13.01 16.05 -2.81
CA PRO A 93 -12.80 17.10 -3.80
C PRO A 93 -14.06 17.97 -3.91
N ASN A 94 -13.89 19.30 -3.88
CA ASN A 94 -14.99 20.24 -4.14
C ASN A 94 -15.11 20.56 -5.64
N VAL A 95 -16.26 21.07 -6.05
CA VAL A 95 -16.58 21.35 -7.48
C VAL A 95 -15.52 22.25 -8.13
N ARG A 96 -15.09 23.31 -7.44
CA ARG A 96 -14.05 24.22 -7.93
C ARG A 96 -12.73 23.47 -8.16
N GLY A 97 -12.34 22.59 -7.23
CA GLY A 97 -11.16 21.76 -7.31
C GLY A 97 -11.19 20.81 -8.51
N ILE A 98 -12.34 20.20 -8.78
CA ILE A 98 -12.54 19.33 -9.95
C ILE A 98 -12.38 20.12 -11.26
N MET A 99 -12.99 21.32 -11.33
CA MET A 99 -12.88 22.18 -12.52
C MET A 99 -11.44 22.68 -12.75
N MET A 100 -10.68 22.95 -11.69
CA MET A 100 -9.26 23.32 -11.80
C MET A 100 -8.40 22.14 -12.22
N ALA A 101 -8.64 20.95 -11.67
CA ALA A 101 -7.89 19.74 -12.03
C ALA A 101 -8.07 19.38 -13.52
N LYS A 102 -9.30 19.49 -14.05
CA LYS A 102 -9.60 19.23 -15.47
C LYS A 102 -8.82 20.14 -16.44
N LYS A 103 -8.44 21.34 -16.01
CA LYS A 103 -7.69 22.30 -16.85
C LYS A 103 -6.18 22.11 -16.79
N LYS A 104 -5.65 21.33 -15.83
CA LYS A 104 -4.22 21.11 -15.72
C LYS A 104 -3.75 20.20 -16.85
N THR A 105 -2.67 20.59 -17.50
CA THR A 105 -1.95 19.72 -18.43
C THR A 105 -1.41 18.53 -17.66
N ILE A 106 -1.71 17.32 -18.12
CA ILE A 106 -1.11 16.09 -17.63
C ILE A 106 0.06 15.80 -18.54
N GLU A 107 1.27 15.88 -17.99
CA GLU A 107 2.47 15.47 -18.70
C GLU A 107 2.51 13.94 -18.78
N THR A 108 2.82 13.44 -19.98
CA THR A 108 2.92 12.01 -20.25
C THR A 108 4.35 11.72 -20.67
N TRP A 109 5.00 10.79 -19.97
CA TRP A 109 6.29 10.24 -20.36
C TRP A 109 6.10 8.83 -20.91
N THR A 110 6.75 8.55 -22.04
CA THR A 110 6.85 7.20 -22.58
C THR A 110 7.99 6.43 -21.92
N VAL A 111 8.10 5.13 -22.25
CA VAL A 111 9.21 4.29 -21.79
C VAL A 111 10.54 4.82 -22.35
N GLU A 112 10.53 5.29 -23.59
CA GLU A 112 11.68 5.88 -24.27
C GLU A 112 12.10 7.20 -23.59
N ASP A 113 11.13 8.03 -23.17
CA ASP A 113 11.40 9.28 -22.44
C ASP A 113 12.09 9.05 -21.08
N LEU A 114 11.95 7.84 -20.52
CA LEU A 114 12.52 7.44 -19.24
C LEU A 114 13.81 6.60 -19.39
N GLY A 115 14.14 6.14 -20.60
CA GLY A 115 15.34 5.34 -20.87
C GLY A 115 15.36 3.99 -20.14
N VAL A 116 14.19 3.40 -19.86
CA VAL A 116 14.06 2.14 -19.12
C VAL A 116 13.78 0.97 -20.06
N ASP A 117 14.46 -0.16 -19.86
CA ASP A 117 14.07 -1.42 -20.50
C ASP A 117 13.04 -2.17 -19.63
N ILE A 118 11.89 -2.50 -20.22
CA ILE A 118 10.79 -3.25 -19.59
C ILE A 118 10.65 -4.67 -20.13
N SER A 119 11.58 -5.14 -20.97
CA SER A 119 11.49 -6.46 -21.61
C SER A 119 11.61 -7.65 -20.64
N GLY A 120 12.29 -7.47 -19.50
CA GLY A 120 12.50 -8.52 -18.50
C GLY A 120 11.33 -8.68 -17.53
N THR A 121 10.65 -9.84 -17.57
CA THR A 121 9.79 -10.31 -16.46
C THR A 121 10.34 -11.61 -15.87
N GLY A 122 10.52 -11.64 -14.55
CA GLY A 122 10.88 -12.86 -13.82
C GLY A 122 9.67 -13.69 -13.39
N VAL A 123 8.44 -13.22 -13.67
CA VAL A 123 7.20 -13.84 -13.19
C VAL A 123 6.17 -13.93 -14.31
N SER A 124 5.56 -15.11 -14.47
CA SER A 124 4.40 -15.35 -15.33
C SER A 124 3.22 -15.86 -14.52
N ILE A 125 2.03 -15.33 -14.78
CA ILE A 125 0.78 -15.84 -14.19
C ILE A 125 0.25 -16.94 -15.10
N ASN A 126 0.32 -18.19 -14.64
CA ASN A 126 -0.10 -19.34 -15.44
C ASN A 126 -1.63 -19.53 -15.42
N SER A 127 -2.27 -19.26 -14.29
CA SER A 127 -3.72 -19.34 -14.13
C SER A 127 -4.20 -18.46 -12.97
N HIS A 128 -5.48 -18.11 -13.00
CA HIS A 128 -6.16 -17.41 -11.92
C HIS A 128 -7.63 -17.85 -11.89
N SER A 129 -8.15 -18.19 -10.72
CA SER A 129 -9.54 -18.59 -10.51
C SER A 129 -10.06 -18.01 -9.20
N PRO A 130 -11.39 -17.78 -9.08
CA PRO A 130 -11.99 -17.44 -7.79
C PRO A 130 -11.69 -18.51 -6.73
N PRO A 131 -11.63 -18.14 -5.44
CA PRO A 131 -11.57 -19.11 -4.36
C PRO A 131 -12.85 -19.97 -4.33
N ALA A 132 -12.78 -21.12 -3.67
CA ALA A 132 -13.95 -21.96 -3.47
C ALA A 132 -15.07 -21.22 -2.73
N GLU A 133 -16.32 -21.52 -3.09
CA GLU A 133 -17.48 -20.99 -2.37
C GLU A 133 -17.45 -21.42 -0.91
N LYS A 134 -17.79 -20.49 -0.01
CA LYS A 134 -17.89 -20.79 1.42
C LYS A 134 -19.08 -21.74 1.67
N PRO A 135 -18.94 -22.70 2.61
CA PRO A 135 -20.08 -23.52 3.01
C PRO A 135 -21.19 -22.66 3.62
N PRO A 136 -22.45 -23.11 3.56
CA PRO A 136 -23.56 -22.40 4.18
C PRO A 136 -23.33 -22.21 5.68
N GLY A 137 -23.58 -21.00 6.17
CA GLY A 137 -23.50 -20.69 7.60
C GLY A 137 -24.60 -21.38 8.41
N GLN A 138 -24.36 -21.53 9.70
CA GLN A 138 -25.33 -22.07 10.66
C GLN A 138 -26.00 -20.91 11.41
N LYS A 139 -27.32 -20.98 11.59
CA LYS A 139 -28.09 -20.03 12.41
C LYS A 139 -28.62 -20.74 13.65
N PHE A 140 -28.59 -20.04 14.77
CA PHE A 140 -29.04 -20.52 16.06
C PHE A 140 -30.01 -19.49 16.66
N GLU A 141 -31.13 -19.95 17.19
CA GLU A 141 -32.16 -19.09 17.78
C GLU A 141 -32.30 -19.38 19.28
N GLY A 142 -32.71 -18.36 20.03
CA GLY A 142 -32.94 -18.46 21.47
C GLY A 142 -31.68 -18.55 22.34
N ALA A 143 -31.87 -18.36 23.64
CA ALA A 143 -30.79 -18.36 24.63
C ALA A 143 -30.29 -19.78 24.95
N GLU A 144 -31.11 -20.79 24.70
CA GLU A 144 -30.81 -22.21 24.83
C GLU A 144 -29.70 -22.68 23.89
N SER A 145 -29.51 -21.98 22.77
CA SER A 145 -28.48 -22.33 21.78
C SER A 145 -27.07 -21.85 22.16
N VAL A 146 -26.91 -21.07 23.24
CA VAL A 146 -25.63 -20.45 23.61
C VAL A 146 -24.54 -21.49 23.87
N SER A 147 -24.84 -22.57 24.60
CA SER A 147 -23.86 -23.63 24.88
C SER A 147 -23.37 -24.30 23.60
N THR A 148 -24.28 -24.58 22.67
CA THR A 148 -23.98 -25.15 21.36
C THR A 148 -23.11 -24.22 20.53
N VAL A 149 -23.41 -22.92 20.52
CA VAL A 149 -22.60 -21.91 19.82
C VAL A 149 -21.19 -21.84 20.42
N VAL A 150 -21.07 -21.84 21.75
CA VAL A 150 -19.76 -21.79 22.43
C VAL A 150 -18.91 -23.02 22.11
N SER A 151 -19.48 -24.22 22.14
CA SER A 151 -18.76 -25.44 21.76
C SER A 151 -18.31 -25.37 20.30
N LYS A 152 -19.18 -24.97 19.37
CA LYS A 152 -18.80 -24.81 17.95
C LYS A 152 -17.70 -23.79 17.73
N LEU A 153 -17.73 -22.66 18.43
CA LEU A 153 -16.70 -21.63 18.32
C LEU A 153 -15.34 -22.09 18.87
N ARG A 154 -15.34 -22.87 19.95
CA ARG A 154 -14.12 -23.43 20.55
C ARG A 154 -13.55 -24.59 19.73
N ASP A 155 -14.40 -25.56 19.41
CA ASP A 155 -13.96 -26.88 18.94
C ASP A 155 -13.85 -26.93 17.41
N GLU A 156 -14.76 -26.25 16.68
CA GLU A 156 -14.78 -26.26 15.22
C GLU A 156 -14.09 -25.03 14.62
N ALA A 157 -14.37 -23.83 15.14
CA ALA A 157 -13.84 -22.58 14.59
C ALA A 157 -12.51 -22.13 15.20
N ASN A 158 -12.18 -22.59 16.40
CA ASN A 158 -10.98 -22.23 17.16
C ASN A 158 -10.74 -20.71 17.27
N VAL A 159 -11.81 -19.98 17.60
CA VAL A 159 -11.79 -18.50 17.72
C VAL A 159 -11.93 -18.01 19.16
N ILE A 160 -12.21 -18.92 20.11
CA ILE A 160 -12.32 -18.66 21.56
C ILE A 160 -11.75 -19.81 22.38
#